data_AF-A0A7S2AS03-F1
#
_entry.id   AF-A0A7S2AS03-F1
#
_cell.length_a   1.000
_cell.length_b   1.000
_cell.length_c   1.000
_cell.angle_alpha   90.00
_cell.angle_beta   90.00
_cell.angle_gamma   90.00
#
_symmetry.space_group_name_H-M   'P 1'
#
loop_
_entity.id
_entity.type
_entity.pdbx_description
1 polymer ?
#
loop_
_entity_poly.entity_id
_entity_poly.type
_entity_poly.pdbx_seq_one_letter_code
_entity_poly.pdbx_strand_id
1 'polypeptide(L)'
;QGGISGSSGPTPGEWECAPGYAGDPYVECEGIGSCTASENRVRSWLSGCRPLVPCAAPVVDACRFDVSACVGVRPGEECEVRCRAPFKGDSVRAACPAMNTNPDQELTYYSLNCRLEECP
;
A
#
# COMPACT_ATOMS: atom_id res chain seq x y z
N GLN A 1 0.22 -5.07 19.04
CA GLN A 1 1.21 -5.36 17.99
C GLN A 1 1.54 -4.01 17.35
N GLY A 2 2.68 -3.42 17.69
CA GLY A 2 3.08 -2.09 17.21
C GLY A 2 4.11 -2.24 16.09
N GLY A 3 3.82 -1.72 14.90
CA GLY A 3 4.67 -1.83 13.72
C GLY A 3 5.71 -0.72 13.62
N ILE A 4 6.31 -0.30 14.74
CA ILE A 4 7.22 0.84 14.83
C ILE A 4 8.52 0.38 15.47
N SER A 5 9.64 0.70 14.85
CA SER A 5 11.00 0.38 15.29
C SER A 5 11.77 1.66 15.57
N GLY A 6 12.58 1.67 16.63
CA GLY A 6 13.45 2.80 16.96
C GLY A 6 14.81 2.63 16.29
N SER A 7 15.30 3.66 15.61
CA SER A 7 16.65 3.67 15.05
C SER A 7 17.69 3.91 16.16
N SER A 8 18.76 3.13 16.19
CA SER A 8 19.92 3.32 17.10
C SER A 8 20.98 4.22 16.46
N GLY A 9 20.54 5.28 15.77
CA GLY A 9 21.39 6.28 15.15
C GLY A 9 21.97 7.30 16.17
N PRO A 10 22.93 8.15 15.74
CA PRO A 10 23.55 9.17 16.60
C PRO A 10 22.58 10.29 17.04
N THR A 11 21.35 10.33 16.50
CA THR A 11 20.29 11.27 16.86
C THR A 11 19.17 10.54 17.62
N PRO A 12 18.82 10.97 18.85
CA PRO A 12 17.67 10.44 19.55
C PRO A 12 16.37 10.79 18.81
N GLY A 13 15.54 9.79 18.47
CA GLY A 13 14.11 9.99 18.26
C GLY A 13 13.56 9.89 16.84
N GLU A 14 14.33 9.41 15.85
CA GLU A 14 13.76 9.11 14.52
C GLU A 14 13.17 7.70 14.54
N TRP A 15 11.86 7.63 14.74
CA TRP A 15 11.09 6.38 14.65
C TRP A 15 10.83 6.06 13.19
N GLU A 16 10.91 4.78 12.84
CA GLU A 16 10.57 4.28 11.51
C GLU A 16 9.56 3.14 11.63
N CYS A 17 8.83 2.88 10.54
CA CYS A 17 7.98 1.70 10.49
C CYS A 17 8.84 0.43 10.47
N ALA A 18 8.43 -0.57 11.25
CA ALA A 18 9.04 -1.88 11.24
C ALA A 18 8.89 -2.53 9.84
N PRO A 19 9.74 -3.51 9.49
CA PRO A 19 9.57 -4.26 8.23
C PRO A 19 8.15 -4.81 8.09
N GLY A 20 7.54 -4.61 6.90
CA GLY A 20 6.15 -4.98 6.64
C GLY A 20 5.12 -3.92 7.01
N TYR A 21 5.56 -2.74 7.46
CA TYR A 21 4.70 -1.59 7.77
C TYR A 21 5.18 -0.35 7.01
N ALA A 22 4.25 0.57 6.75
CA ALA A 22 4.51 1.86 6.12
C ALA A 22 3.62 2.96 6.71
N GLY A 23 4.01 4.21 6.49
CA GLY A 23 3.36 5.40 7.00
C GLY A 23 4.35 6.33 7.71
N ASP A 24 3.81 7.41 8.28
CA ASP A 24 4.58 8.39 9.03
C ASP A 24 4.39 8.13 10.54
N PRO A 25 5.38 7.57 11.25
CA PRO A 25 5.25 7.31 12.67
C PRO A 25 5.21 8.62 13.46
N TYR A 26 4.34 8.67 14.47
CA TYR A 26 4.21 9.82 15.36
C TYR A 26 3.91 9.39 16.80
N VAL A 27 4.26 10.25 17.76
CA VAL A 27 4.02 10.03 19.19
C VAL A 27 2.69 10.64 19.57
N GLU A 28 1.82 9.83 20.18
CA GLU A 28 0.60 10.29 20.84
C GLU A 28 0.85 10.36 22.35
N CYS A 29 0.40 11.45 22.97
CA CYS A 29 0.51 11.70 24.40
C CYS A 29 -0.87 11.99 24.98
N GLU A 30 -1.25 11.27 26.03
CA GLU A 30 -2.48 11.44 26.77
C GLU A 30 -2.14 11.73 28.24
N GLY A 31 -2.68 12.83 28.78
CA GLY A 31 -2.61 13.12 30.20
C GLY A 31 -3.51 12.16 30.97
N ILE A 32 -2.95 11.42 31.92
CA ILE A 32 -3.69 10.52 32.80
C ILE A 32 -3.59 11.06 34.22
N GLY A 33 -4.75 11.34 34.83
CA GLY A 33 -4.85 11.85 36.19
C GLY A 33 -5.61 13.19 36.25
N SER A 34 -5.67 13.75 37.47
CA SER A 34 -6.22 15.08 37.71
C SER A 34 -5.18 16.16 37.36
N CYS A 35 -5.63 17.37 37.00
CA CYS A 35 -4.77 18.53 36.74
C CYS A 35 -4.03 19.07 37.99
N THR A 36 -4.04 18.33 39.11
CA THR A 36 -3.31 18.67 40.33
C THR A 36 -1.84 18.27 40.18
N ALA A 37 -0.95 19.13 40.69
CA ALA A 37 0.50 18.98 40.54
C ALA A 37 1.08 17.63 41.03
N SER A 38 0.37 16.92 41.92
CA SER A 38 0.81 15.65 42.51
C SER A 38 0.43 14.40 41.72
N GLU A 39 -0.45 14.50 40.71
CA GLU A 39 -0.98 13.34 39.98
C GLU A 39 -0.89 13.47 38.45
N ASN A 40 -0.21 14.50 37.95
CA ASN A 40 -0.06 14.73 36.51
C ASN A 40 0.87 13.67 35.89
N ARG A 41 0.29 12.59 35.34
CA ARG A 41 1.01 11.56 34.59
C ARG A 41 0.71 11.73 33.11
N VAL A 42 1.66 11.30 32.29
CA VAL A 42 1.49 11.25 30.84
C VAL A 42 1.69 9.81 30.41
N ARG A 43 0.76 9.31 29.60
CA ARG A 43 0.92 8.07 28.86
C ARG A 43 1.22 8.42 27.42
N SER A 44 2.22 7.75 26.84
CA SER A 44 2.55 7.92 25.44
C SER A 44 2.58 6.58 24.71
N TRP A 45 2.26 6.61 23.43
CA TRP A 45 2.43 5.47 22.53
C TRP A 45 2.75 5.96 21.11
N LEU A 46 3.23 5.05 20.28
CA LEU A 46 3.57 5.33 18.89
C LEU A 46 2.43 4.87 17.98
N SER A 47 2.08 5.72 17.03
CA SER A 47 1.02 5.53 16.04
C SER A 47 1.54 5.88 14.65
N GLY A 48 0.74 5.66 13.61
CA GLY A 48 1.04 6.09 12.22
C GLY A 48 1.51 4.99 11.26
N CYS A 49 2.18 3.95 11.75
CA CYS A 49 2.56 2.82 10.89
C CYS A 49 1.44 1.80 10.74
N ARG A 50 1.09 1.48 9.49
CA ARG A 50 0.06 0.50 9.11
C ARG A 50 0.68 -0.66 8.34
N PRO A 51 0.13 -1.87 8.44
CA PRO A 51 0.68 -3.02 7.72
C PRO A 51 0.60 -2.76 6.21
N LEU A 52 1.66 -3.17 5.51
CA LEU A 52 1.68 -3.25 4.06
C LEU A 52 0.64 -4.27 3.59
N VAL A 53 -0.15 -3.90 2.59
CA VAL A 53 -1.22 -4.74 2.05
C VAL A 53 -1.14 -4.84 0.53
N PRO A 54 -1.51 -5.99 -0.07
CA PRO A 54 -1.58 -6.12 -1.52
C PRO A 54 -2.51 -5.09 -2.15
N CYS A 55 -2.23 -4.72 -3.40
CA CYS A 55 -3.11 -3.85 -4.18
C CYS A 55 -4.37 -4.59 -4.64
N ALA A 56 -5.45 -3.84 -4.82
CA ALA A 56 -6.64 -4.29 -5.52
C ALA A 56 -6.33 -4.51 -7.02
N ALA A 57 -7.00 -5.50 -7.60
CA ALA A 57 -6.89 -5.75 -9.03
C ALA A 57 -7.50 -4.58 -9.84
N PRO A 58 -7.01 -4.30 -11.06
CA PRO A 58 -7.53 -3.22 -11.90
C PRO A 58 -8.99 -3.41 -12.26
N VAL A 59 -9.78 -2.33 -12.21
CA VAL A 59 -11.16 -2.35 -12.74
C VAL A 59 -11.13 -2.10 -14.25
N VAL A 60 -11.14 -3.17 -15.03
CA VAL A 60 -11.10 -3.15 -16.50
C VAL A 60 -12.20 -4.03 -17.12
N ASP A 61 -12.43 -3.89 -18.42
CA ASP A 61 -13.33 -4.78 -19.17
C ASP A 61 -12.75 -6.21 -19.21
N ALA A 62 -13.28 -7.09 -18.36
CA ALA A 62 -12.85 -8.48 -18.22
C ALA A 62 -13.08 -9.33 -19.49
N CYS A 63 -13.87 -8.86 -20.46
CA CYS A 63 -13.99 -9.51 -21.77
C CYS A 63 -12.81 -9.16 -22.69
N ARG A 64 -12.20 -7.99 -22.50
CA ARG A 64 -11.09 -7.49 -23.34
C ARG A 64 -9.73 -7.77 -22.74
N PHE A 65 -9.62 -7.72 -21.42
CA PHE A 65 -8.36 -7.79 -20.69
C PHE A 65 -8.29 -9.03 -19.81
N ASP A 66 -7.11 -9.64 -19.75
CA ASP A 66 -6.75 -10.66 -18.79
C ASP A 66 -5.86 -10.02 -17.72
N VAL A 67 -6.43 -9.91 -16.52
CA VAL A 67 -5.78 -9.39 -15.31
C VAL A 67 -5.58 -10.49 -14.26
N SER A 68 -5.64 -11.77 -14.65
CA SER A 68 -5.49 -12.89 -13.73
C SER A 68 -4.16 -12.89 -12.98
N ALA A 69 -3.10 -12.39 -13.61
CA ALA A 69 -1.77 -12.19 -12.99
C ALA A 69 -1.72 -11.02 -11.99
N CYS A 70 -2.76 -10.19 -11.92
CA CYS A 70 -2.81 -8.95 -11.15
C CYS A 70 -3.66 -9.06 -9.88
N VAL A 71 -3.97 -10.28 -9.43
CA VAL A 71 -4.68 -10.52 -8.18
C VAL A 71 -3.67 -10.67 -7.03
N GLY A 72 -3.80 -9.82 -6.00
CA GLY A 72 -3.00 -9.94 -4.78
C GLY A 72 -1.53 -9.57 -4.94
N VAL A 73 -1.22 -8.66 -5.87
CA VAL A 73 0.14 -8.15 -6.11
C VAL A 73 0.64 -7.43 -4.85
N ARG A 74 1.82 -7.83 -4.34
CA ARG A 74 2.34 -7.26 -3.10
C ARG A 74 2.88 -5.84 -3.32
N PRO A 75 3.00 -5.03 -2.25
CA PRO A 75 3.62 -3.72 -2.34
C PRO A 75 5.01 -3.78 -2.99
N GLY A 76 5.21 -2.97 -4.03
CA GLY A 76 6.46 -2.88 -4.79
C GLY A 76 6.60 -3.92 -5.90
N GLU A 77 5.67 -4.86 -6.01
CA GLU A 77 5.63 -5.83 -7.10
C GLU A 77 4.84 -5.31 -8.31
N GLU A 78 5.02 -5.99 -9.44
CA GLU A 78 4.36 -5.72 -10.70
C GLU A 78 3.70 -6.99 -11.26
N CYS A 79 2.69 -6.80 -12.11
CA CYS A 79 2.03 -7.86 -12.85
C CYS A 79 1.84 -7.44 -14.32
N GLU A 80 1.49 -8.39 -15.17
CA GLU A 80 1.23 -8.17 -16.59
C GLU A 80 -0.26 -8.25 -16.89
N VAL A 81 -0.79 -7.22 -17.52
CA VAL A 81 -2.15 -7.18 -18.08
C VAL A 81 -2.07 -7.48 -19.57
N ARG A 82 -2.84 -8.46 -20.04
CA ARG A 82 -2.83 -8.91 -21.44
C ARG A 82 -4.16 -8.70 -22.13
N CYS A 83 -4.15 -8.67 -23.45
CA CYS A 83 -5.39 -8.76 -24.23
C CYS A 83 -5.91 -10.20 -24.23
N ARG A 84 -7.22 -10.37 -24.02
CA ARG A 84 -7.90 -11.64 -24.27
C ARG A 84 -8.10 -11.83 -25.78
N ALA A 85 -8.03 -13.08 -26.24
CA ALA A 85 -8.46 -13.40 -27.59
C ALA A 85 -9.95 -13.06 -27.77
N PRO A 86 -10.38 -12.52 -28.92
CA PRO A 86 -9.61 -12.26 -30.15
C PRO A 86 -8.91 -10.89 -30.21
N PHE A 87 -8.96 -10.08 -29.16
CA PHE A 87 -8.34 -8.76 -29.14
C PHE A 87 -6.81 -8.86 -29.25
N LYS A 88 -6.22 -7.89 -29.95
CA LYS A 88 -4.77 -7.74 -30.15
C LYS A 88 -4.30 -6.39 -29.60
N GLY A 89 -3.08 -6.39 -29.09
CA GLY A 89 -2.46 -5.25 -28.43
C GLY A 89 -1.27 -5.67 -27.59
N ASP A 90 -0.53 -4.69 -27.10
CA ASP A 90 0.64 -4.92 -26.24
C ASP A 90 0.20 -5.27 -24.82
N SER A 91 0.99 -6.12 -24.16
CA SER A 91 0.89 -6.34 -22.73
C SER A 91 1.38 -5.11 -21.96
N VAL A 92 0.66 -4.73 -20.91
CA VAL A 92 1.01 -3.59 -20.07
C VAL A 92 1.39 -4.07 -18.68
N ARG A 93 2.41 -3.45 -18.08
CA ARG A 93 2.77 -3.70 -16.69
C ARG A 93 1.96 -2.83 -15.75
N ALA A 94 1.39 -3.44 -14.73
CA ALA A 94 0.70 -2.75 -13.64
C ALA A 94 1.48 -2.95 -12.35
N ALA A 95 1.70 -1.88 -11.59
CA ALA A 95 2.59 -1.87 -10.43
C ALA A 95 1.83 -1.47 -9.15
N CYS A 96 2.17 -2.12 -8.04
CA CYS A 96 1.64 -1.77 -6.72
C CYS A 96 2.62 -0.84 -6.00
N PRO A 97 2.18 0.30 -5.44
CA PRO A 97 3.07 1.17 -4.67
C PRO A 97 3.79 0.40 -3.54
N ALA A 98 5.10 0.61 -3.39
CA ALA A 98 5.92 -0.09 -2.39
C ALA A 98 5.45 0.13 -0.94
N MET A 99 4.83 1.28 -0.68
CA MET A 99 4.35 1.68 0.64
C MET A 99 2.82 1.57 0.77
N ASN A 100 2.19 0.65 0.02
CA ASN A 100 0.74 0.53 0.05
C ASN A 100 0.24 -0.05 1.38
N THR A 101 -0.54 0.75 2.11
CA THR A 101 -1.27 0.33 3.31
C THR A 101 -2.80 0.41 3.14
N ASN A 102 -3.27 0.68 1.92
CA ASN A 102 -4.69 0.81 1.60
C ASN A 102 -5.14 -0.42 0.78
N PRO A 103 -6.09 -1.24 1.29
CA PRO A 103 -6.55 -2.42 0.56
C PRO A 103 -7.33 -2.07 -0.73
N ASP A 104 -7.87 -0.85 -0.82
CA ASP A 104 -8.62 -0.39 -1.99
C ASP A 104 -7.72 0.28 -3.05
N GLN A 105 -6.40 0.35 -2.81
CA GLN A 105 -5.47 0.91 -3.78
C GLN A 105 -5.37 -0.01 -5.01
N GLU A 106 -5.86 0.46 -6.15
CA GLU A 106 -5.67 -0.23 -7.43
C GLU A 106 -4.20 -0.15 -7.90
N LEU A 107 -3.82 -1.14 -8.70
CA LEU A 107 -2.54 -1.13 -9.41
C LEU A 107 -2.44 0.07 -10.36
N THR A 108 -1.26 0.69 -10.42
CA THR A 108 -0.98 1.78 -11.35
C THR A 108 -0.48 1.22 -12.68
N TYR A 109 -1.10 1.61 -13.78
CA TYR A 109 -0.72 1.22 -15.15
C TYR A 109 -1.03 2.37 -16.12
N TYR A 110 -0.34 2.38 -17.26
CA TYR A 110 -0.54 3.38 -18.30
C TYR A 110 -0.98 2.72 -19.59
N SER A 111 -2.05 3.26 -20.18
CA SER A 111 -2.53 2.97 -21.54
C SER A 111 -2.75 1.49 -21.86
N LEU A 112 -3.97 1.00 -21.60
CA LEU A 112 -4.42 -0.31 -22.05
C LEU A 112 -5.02 -0.21 -23.45
N ASN A 113 -4.35 -0.81 -24.45
CA ASN A 113 -4.82 -0.83 -25.84
C ASN A 113 -5.06 -2.26 -26.30
N CYS A 114 -6.31 -2.72 -26.23
CA CYS A 114 -6.73 -3.98 -26.84
C CYS A 114 -7.85 -3.69 -27.84
N ARG A 115 -7.63 -4.03 -29.11
CA ARG A 115 -8.58 -3.78 -30.21
C ARG A 115 -8.84 -5.06 -31.01
N LEU A 116 -10.04 -5.14 -31.57
CA LEU A 116 -10.35 -6.11 -32.60
C LEU A 116 -9.71 -5.61 -33.89
N GLU A 117 -8.76 -6.36 -34.44
CA GLU A 117 -8.17 -6.06 -35.75
C GLU A 117 -9.16 -6.42 -36.87
N GLU A 118 -10.02 -7.43 -36.65
CA GLU A 118 -11.02 -7.89 -37.59
C GLU A 118 -12.35 -8.15 -36.85
N CYS A 119 -13.45 -7.65 -37.40
CA CYS A 119 -14.79 -8.02 -36.93
C CYS A 119 -15.12 -9.43 -37.46
N PRO A 120 -15.60 -10.35 -36.60
CA PRO A 120 -16.10 -11.65 -37.05
C PRO A 120 -17.23 -11.56 -38.07
#